data_AF-A0A3B9FMR4-F1
#
_entry.id   AF-A0A3B9FMR4-F1
#
_cell.length_a   1.000
_cell.length_b   1.000
_cell.length_c   1.000
_cell.angle_alpha   90.00
_cell.angle_beta   90.00
_cell.angle_gamma   90.00
#
_symmetry.space_group_name_H-M   'P 1'
#
loop_
_entity.id
_entity.type
_entity.pdbx_description
1 polymer ?
#
loop_
_entity_poly.entity_id
_entity_poly.type
_entity_poly.pdbx_seq_one_letter_code
_entity_poly.pdbx_strand_id
1 'polypeptide(L)'
;MDKQIQKEIGSKLEWALAHLSKDDRMVWFVGILKRHLLAGSSLDCLPRKDRKKRNHELKRFGMERIETDYRDLLETFIPSWPHYLSMARNYRSGELEKVPFTKEDGGKQVPLSVCELMFGLGECEKAIISKCSESFCADGEDFLSLTDGWKWVRVDGGYSEQEGRAMAHCGNFYAKRGDVLYSLREPVERDGETLWRPHLTFICSRSGYFGEMKGRANGKPSVAHHKRIAALLSQPDFRGIEGGGYLPQNNFSITDLKVDGVSRIVRDNPAFELSKWSFPSTRMLLDLGDGWDWSFFEGYDFPKKPSLSYDLKRPPPFLLLRRKYKFDSGRACLPILIFPYVRGHLGEPIVQQPIESIPGIENKFRRLLEITEIKAVSSGSLLKPPFPWQKLLGVSSTEELLGKWPAFSTGTPLRSLLCRYAPGPYVAHAYSMRLGDELVELDEGIWDLVRFRSVRYFLESVLCHEGVRLFDASKNFGLDAPTRRYLKSRLLGFLDSFRFGLNGLLVAMEEPSSCSSPCRVIASEYALARIEMEVGLSSFEDKVSLMRELVRTYDYEREALQVAA
;
A
#
# COMPACT_ATOMS: atom_id res chain seq x y z
N MET A 1 7.57 -15.85 24.83
CA MET A 1 7.73 -14.83 23.77
C MET A 1 7.94 -15.57 22.47
N ASP A 2 7.20 -15.24 21.42
CA ASP A 2 7.26 -15.92 20.13
C ASP A 2 8.68 -15.85 19.53
N LYS A 3 9.19 -16.97 19.00
CA LYS A 3 10.53 -17.06 18.39
C LYS A 3 10.69 -16.09 17.21
N GLN A 4 9.59 -15.78 16.52
CA GLN A 4 9.57 -14.85 15.42
C GLN A 4 9.83 -13.40 15.87
N ILE A 5 9.21 -12.99 16.98
CA ILE A 5 9.38 -11.66 17.58
C ILE A 5 10.82 -11.47 18.07
N GLN A 6 11.42 -12.51 18.68
CA GLN A 6 12.82 -12.48 19.10
C GLN A 6 13.78 -12.25 17.94
N LYS A 7 13.56 -12.93 16.81
CA LYS A 7 14.38 -12.79 15.61
C LYS A 7 14.24 -11.39 14.98
N GLU A 8 13.02 -10.86 14.95
CA GLU A 8 12.76 -9.52 14.42
C GLU A 8 13.48 -8.44 15.24
N ILE A 9 13.32 -8.44 16.57
CA ILE A 9 14.01 -7.48 17.46
C ILE A 9 15.52 -7.63 17.36
N GLY A 10 16.03 -8.86 17.35
CA GLY A 10 17.47 -9.15 17.22
C GLY A 10 18.07 -8.46 16.00
N SER A 11 17.43 -8.61 14.83
CA SER A 11 17.88 -7.96 13.59
C SER A 11 17.93 -6.43 13.69
N LYS A 12 17.00 -5.81 14.45
CA LYS A 12 16.92 -4.35 14.61
C LYS A 12 18.00 -3.83 15.57
N LEU A 13 18.31 -4.60 16.61
CA LEU A 13 19.41 -4.28 17.52
C LEU A 13 20.77 -4.40 16.83
N GLU A 14 20.97 -5.44 16.03
CA GLU A 14 22.18 -5.59 15.20
C GLU A 14 22.34 -4.40 14.25
N TRP A 15 21.26 -3.99 13.59
CA TRP A 15 21.26 -2.80 12.75
C TRP A 15 21.65 -1.55 13.54
N ALA A 16 21.05 -1.34 14.72
CA ALA A 16 21.34 -0.17 15.54
C ALA A 16 22.82 -0.13 15.98
N LEU A 17 23.36 -1.25 16.44
CA LEU A 17 24.78 -1.37 16.83
C LEU A 17 25.73 -1.07 15.67
N ALA A 18 25.39 -1.49 14.45
CA ALA A 18 26.22 -1.24 13.29
C ALA A 18 26.17 0.23 12.80
N HIS A 19 25.09 0.97 13.06
CA HIS A 19 24.84 2.26 12.41
C HIS A 19 24.73 3.47 13.37
N LEU A 20 24.40 3.25 14.64
CA LEU A 20 24.23 4.30 15.64
C LEU A 20 25.45 4.32 16.58
N SER A 21 26.40 5.19 16.28
CA SER A 21 27.70 5.24 16.98
C SER A 21 27.70 6.01 18.31
N LYS A 22 26.62 6.71 18.66
CA LYS A 22 26.51 7.48 19.92
C LYS A 22 25.48 6.84 20.87
N ASP A 23 25.82 6.85 22.16
CA ASP A 23 25.05 6.18 23.22
C ASP A 23 23.62 6.72 23.36
N ASP A 24 23.42 8.03 23.21
CA ASP A 24 22.09 8.67 23.30
C ASP A 24 21.13 8.17 22.21
N ARG A 25 21.65 7.95 21.00
CA ARG A 25 20.89 7.41 19.85
C ARG A 25 20.50 5.97 20.07
N MET A 26 21.42 5.17 20.61
CA MET A 26 21.18 3.77 20.97
C MET A 26 20.11 3.67 22.05
N VAL A 27 20.22 4.49 23.11
CA VAL A 27 19.23 4.53 24.20
C VAL A 27 17.85 4.93 23.67
N TRP A 28 17.77 5.93 22.80
CA TRP A 28 16.51 6.33 22.16
C TRP A 28 15.90 5.20 21.32
N PHE A 29 16.69 4.59 20.44
CA PHE A 29 16.24 3.52 19.53
C PHE A 29 15.74 2.30 20.30
N VAL A 30 16.54 1.80 21.24
CA VAL A 30 16.17 0.67 22.11
C VAL A 30 14.96 1.03 22.97
N GLY A 31 14.85 2.30 23.39
CA GLY A 31 13.70 2.81 24.11
C GLY A 31 12.38 2.63 23.35
N ILE A 32 12.35 2.91 22.05
CA ILE A 32 11.15 2.73 21.21
C ILE A 32 10.78 1.24 21.14
N LEU A 33 11.74 0.38 20.79
CA LEU A 33 11.51 -1.07 20.71
C LEU A 33 10.98 -1.64 22.04
N LYS A 34 11.61 -1.26 23.15
CA LYS A 34 11.22 -1.70 24.49
C LYS A 34 9.79 -1.28 24.83
N ARG A 35 9.39 -0.04 24.51
CA ARG A 35 8.03 0.45 24.80
C ARG A 35 6.98 -0.31 23.98
N HIS A 36 7.21 -0.55 22.70
CA HIS A 36 6.30 -1.33 21.85
C HIS A 36 6.12 -2.77 22.37
N LEU A 37 7.21 -3.43 22.75
CA LEU A 37 7.14 -4.79 23.33
C LEU A 37 6.37 -4.85 24.66
N LEU A 38 6.61 -3.86 25.52
CA LEU A 38 5.89 -3.74 26.78
C LEU A 38 4.40 -3.41 26.56
N ALA A 39 4.07 -2.66 25.53
CA ALA A 39 2.70 -2.30 25.17
C ALA A 39 1.90 -3.52 24.66
N GLY A 40 2.51 -4.35 23.81
CA GLY A 40 1.90 -5.58 23.27
C GLY A 40 1.87 -6.78 24.21
N SER A 41 2.49 -6.69 25.40
CA SER A 41 2.52 -7.80 26.37
C SER A 41 1.20 -7.94 27.16
N SER A 42 0.66 -9.16 27.26
CA SER A 42 -0.50 -9.45 28.12
C SER A 42 -0.16 -9.21 29.60
N LEU A 43 -1.02 -8.46 30.31
CA LEU A 43 -0.87 -8.17 31.73
C LEU A 43 -0.86 -9.44 32.58
N ASP A 44 -1.61 -10.44 32.19
CA ASP A 44 -1.85 -11.66 32.98
C ASP A 44 -0.62 -12.57 33.03
N CYS A 45 0.28 -12.43 32.06
CA CYS A 45 1.48 -13.26 31.92
C CYS A 45 2.73 -12.69 32.63
N LEU A 46 2.66 -11.48 33.19
CA LEU A 46 3.83 -10.80 33.78
C LEU A 46 3.86 -10.90 35.31
N PRO A 47 5.01 -11.25 35.93
CA PRO A 47 5.21 -11.14 37.37
C PRO A 47 4.92 -9.73 37.91
N ARG A 48 4.49 -9.63 39.17
CA ARG A 48 4.09 -8.34 39.79
C ARG A 48 5.17 -7.25 39.73
N LYS A 49 6.46 -7.64 39.81
CA LYS A 49 7.62 -6.75 39.68
C LYS A 49 7.71 -6.16 38.26
N ASP A 50 7.45 -6.97 37.25
CA ASP A 50 7.53 -6.57 35.84
C ASP A 50 6.30 -5.76 35.41
N ARG A 51 5.13 -5.99 36.01
CA ARG A 51 3.96 -5.12 35.86
C ARG A 51 4.23 -3.69 36.34
N LYS A 52 4.88 -3.53 37.50
CA LYS A 52 5.28 -2.19 38.01
C LYS A 52 6.29 -1.53 37.09
N LYS A 53 7.29 -2.28 36.61
CA LYS A 53 8.30 -1.77 35.67
C LYS A 53 7.67 -1.35 34.34
N ARG A 54 6.78 -2.17 33.77
CA ARG A 54 5.98 -1.83 32.59
C ARG A 54 5.20 -0.52 32.80
N ASN A 55 4.41 -0.45 33.88
CA ASN A 55 3.59 0.73 34.14
C ASN A 55 4.43 1.98 34.33
N HIS A 56 5.61 1.87 34.95
CA HIS A 56 6.54 2.99 35.09
C HIS A 56 7.11 3.47 33.75
N GLU A 57 7.54 2.54 32.89
CA GLU A 57 8.11 2.83 31.57
C GLU A 57 7.07 3.42 30.61
N LEU A 58 5.83 2.94 30.68
CA LEU A 58 4.73 3.40 29.82
C LEU A 58 3.99 4.61 30.38
N LYS A 59 4.20 4.99 31.65
CA LYS A 59 3.45 6.06 32.35
C LYS A 59 3.39 7.39 31.58
N ARG A 60 4.42 7.68 30.79
CA ARG A 60 4.59 8.96 30.09
C ARG A 60 4.28 8.87 28.59
N PHE A 61 3.84 7.73 28.09
CA PHE A 61 3.62 7.50 26.66
C PHE A 61 2.21 6.92 26.43
N GLY A 62 1.41 7.62 25.63
CA GLY A 62 0.14 7.09 25.15
C GLY A 62 0.37 5.91 24.19
N MET A 63 -0.58 4.98 24.13
CA MET A 63 -0.52 3.83 23.21
C MET A 63 -0.37 4.26 21.75
N GLU A 64 -1.11 5.28 21.33
CA GLU A 64 -1.03 5.87 19.99
C GLU A 64 0.40 6.31 19.64
N ARG A 65 1.07 6.95 20.61
CA ARG A 65 2.44 7.42 20.44
C ARG A 65 3.43 6.26 20.30
N ILE A 66 3.26 5.20 21.09
CA ILE A 66 4.14 4.02 21.05
C ILE A 66 4.05 3.32 19.69
N GLU A 67 2.82 3.10 19.21
CA GLU A 67 2.59 2.45 17.91
C GLU A 67 3.07 3.33 16.74
N THR A 68 2.82 4.63 16.80
CA THR A 68 3.28 5.58 15.78
C THR A 68 4.81 5.64 15.73
N ASP A 69 5.48 5.80 16.88
CA ASP A 69 6.95 5.81 16.91
C ASP A 69 7.52 4.48 16.40
N TYR A 70 6.93 3.33 16.75
CA TYR A 70 7.43 2.03 16.28
C TYR A 70 7.28 1.89 14.76
N ARG A 71 6.11 2.20 14.21
CA ARG A 71 5.88 2.17 12.76
C ARG A 71 6.85 3.11 12.05
N ASP A 72 6.92 4.36 12.48
CA ASP A 72 7.72 5.38 11.81
C ASP A 72 9.23 5.08 11.94
N LEU A 73 9.65 4.42 13.03
CA LEU A 73 11.02 3.92 13.19
C LEU A 73 11.38 2.96 12.04
N LEU A 74 10.49 2.02 11.74
CA LEU A 74 10.69 1.00 10.72
C LEU A 74 10.55 1.54 9.31
N GLU A 75 9.52 2.36 9.06
CA GLU A 75 9.16 2.82 7.73
C GLU A 75 9.93 4.07 7.30
N THR A 76 10.39 4.88 8.25
CA THR A 76 11.00 6.20 7.96
C THR A 76 12.43 6.29 8.45
N PHE A 77 12.68 6.09 9.75
CA PHE A 77 14.00 6.36 10.33
C PHE A 77 15.08 5.39 9.84
N ILE A 78 14.86 4.08 9.98
CA ILE A 78 15.83 3.05 9.56
C ILE A 78 16.20 3.19 8.07
N PRO A 79 15.24 3.32 7.13
CA PRO A 79 15.55 3.51 5.72
C PRO A 79 16.30 4.81 5.41
N SER A 80 16.07 5.88 6.19
CA SER A 80 16.64 7.20 5.92
C SER A 80 17.99 7.44 6.60
N TRP A 81 18.31 6.72 7.67
CA TRP A 81 19.57 6.93 8.41
C TRP A 81 20.85 6.81 7.56
N PRO A 82 20.98 5.83 6.63
CA PRO A 82 22.15 5.74 5.76
C PRO A 82 22.38 7.00 4.91
N HIS A 83 21.31 7.70 4.52
CA HIS A 83 21.41 8.98 3.81
C HIS A 83 22.05 10.03 4.70
N TYR A 84 21.55 10.26 5.91
CA TYR A 84 22.09 11.28 6.82
C TYR A 84 23.54 11.00 7.20
N LEU A 85 23.88 9.73 7.47
CA LEU A 85 25.26 9.33 7.79
C LEU A 85 26.21 9.53 6.60
N SER A 86 25.78 9.13 5.39
CA SER A 86 26.53 9.36 4.15
C SER A 86 26.73 10.85 3.90
N MET A 87 25.66 11.64 4.04
CA MET A 87 25.68 13.10 3.92
C MET A 87 26.74 13.67 4.88
N ALA A 88 26.60 13.48 6.20
CA ALA A 88 27.53 14.02 7.18
C ALA A 88 29.00 13.65 6.90
N ARG A 89 29.26 12.40 6.47
CA ARG A 89 30.60 11.94 6.08
C ARG A 89 31.12 12.65 4.81
N ASN A 90 30.30 12.74 3.77
CA ASN A 90 30.69 13.30 2.47
C ASN A 90 30.99 14.82 2.56
N TYR A 91 30.23 15.56 3.38
CA TYR A 91 30.49 16.98 3.64
C TYR A 91 31.46 17.23 4.79
N ARG A 92 32.00 16.18 5.42
CA ARG A 92 32.84 16.26 6.64
C ARG A 92 32.20 17.17 7.70
N SER A 93 30.88 17.07 7.84
CA SER A 93 30.08 17.98 8.64
C SER A 93 29.77 17.38 10.01
N GLY A 94 30.04 18.15 11.06
CA GLY A 94 29.62 17.83 12.43
C GLY A 94 28.16 18.18 12.74
N GLU A 95 27.36 18.64 11.78
CA GLU A 95 25.96 19.05 12.08
C GLU A 95 25.09 17.85 12.50
N LEU A 96 25.30 16.67 11.92
CA LEU A 96 24.56 15.46 12.32
C LEU A 96 24.84 15.07 13.77
N GLU A 97 26.02 15.42 14.28
CA GLU A 97 26.39 15.15 15.66
C GLU A 97 25.66 16.00 16.69
N LYS A 98 25.10 17.14 16.25
CA LYS A 98 24.38 18.10 17.10
C LYS A 98 22.88 17.84 17.18
N VAL A 99 22.36 16.95 16.33
CA VAL A 99 20.92 16.62 16.31
C VAL A 99 20.56 15.90 17.62
N PRO A 100 19.67 16.47 18.45
CA PRO A 100 19.30 15.87 19.72
C PRO A 100 18.31 14.72 19.52
N PHE A 101 18.38 13.71 20.37
CA PHE A 101 17.43 12.59 20.42
C PHE A 101 16.44 12.70 21.60
N THR A 102 16.63 13.73 22.43
CA THR A 102 15.80 14.07 23.58
C THR A 102 15.51 15.57 23.60
N LYS A 103 14.43 15.95 24.27
CA LYS A 103 14.09 17.35 24.57
C LYS A 103 13.86 17.54 26.06
N GLU A 104 14.04 18.75 26.53
CA GLU A 104 13.68 19.12 27.89
C GLU A 104 12.18 19.45 27.96
N ASP A 105 11.48 18.81 28.89
CA ASP A 105 10.07 19.04 29.19
C ASP A 105 9.88 19.04 30.72
N GLY A 106 9.52 20.20 31.27
CA GLY A 106 9.33 20.38 32.71
C GLY A 106 10.56 20.02 33.56
N GLY A 107 11.77 20.36 33.10
CA GLY A 107 13.03 20.06 33.78
C GLY A 107 13.48 18.60 33.70
N LYS A 108 12.85 17.79 32.82
CA LYS A 108 13.21 16.40 32.57
C LYS A 108 13.54 16.18 31.10
N GLN A 109 14.57 15.39 30.84
CA GLN A 109 14.86 14.89 29.49
C GLN A 109 13.84 13.83 29.08
N VAL A 110 13.16 14.06 27.96
CA VAL A 110 12.15 13.18 27.37
C VAL A 110 12.58 12.84 25.94
N PRO A 111 12.51 11.56 25.49
CA PRO A 111 12.86 11.20 24.12
C PRO A 111 11.95 11.87 23.09
N LEU A 112 12.53 12.31 21.98
CA LEU A 112 11.77 12.83 20.84
C LEU A 112 10.94 11.74 20.17
N SER A 113 9.87 12.12 19.46
CA SER A 113 9.22 11.21 18.49
C SER A 113 10.16 10.93 17.35
N VAL A 114 9.87 9.85 16.64
CA VAL A 114 10.46 9.66 15.33
C VAL A 114 10.14 10.85 14.42
N CYS A 115 8.90 11.34 14.40
CA CYS A 115 8.51 12.50 13.58
C CYS A 115 9.31 13.78 13.91
N GLU A 116 9.45 14.14 15.19
CA GLU A 116 10.23 15.32 15.63
C GLU A 116 11.71 15.14 15.31
N LEU A 117 12.26 13.93 15.49
CA LEU A 117 13.64 13.64 15.13
C LEU A 117 13.87 13.76 13.63
N MET A 118 12.97 13.20 12.80
CA MET A 118 13.04 13.30 11.35
C MET A 118 12.97 14.75 10.87
N PHE A 119 12.15 15.58 11.51
CA PHE A 119 12.13 17.02 11.26
C PHE A 119 13.50 17.66 11.57
N GLY A 120 14.08 17.35 12.74
CA GLY A 120 15.42 17.84 13.10
C GLY A 120 16.53 17.37 12.16
N LEU A 121 16.44 16.14 11.65
CA LEU A 121 17.36 15.62 10.63
C LEU A 121 17.19 16.36 9.29
N GLY A 122 15.97 16.73 8.90
CA GLY A 122 15.72 17.58 7.73
C GLY A 122 16.33 18.97 7.87
N GLU A 123 16.26 19.59 9.05
CA GLU A 123 16.93 20.88 9.31
C GLU A 123 18.46 20.75 9.30
N CYS A 124 18.99 19.64 9.84
CA CYS A 124 20.42 19.32 9.75
C CYS A 124 20.89 19.22 8.30
N GLU A 125 20.12 18.52 7.46
CA GLU A 125 20.36 18.43 6.03
C GLU A 125 20.37 19.81 5.37
N LYS A 126 19.37 20.65 5.63
CA LYS A 126 19.34 22.05 5.12
C LYS A 126 20.57 22.86 5.56
N ALA A 127 21.00 22.72 6.81
CA ALA A 127 22.17 23.43 7.34
C ALA A 127 23.49 22.96 6.70
N ILE A 128 23.57 21.69 6.29
CA ILE A 128 24.69 21.15 5.52
C ILE A 128 24.65 21.66 4.09
N ILE A 129 23.47 21.61 3.44
CA ILE A 129 23.25 22.04 2.05
C ILE A 129 23.57 23.53 1.88
N SER A 130 23.14 24.38 2.80
CA SER A 130 23.31 25.84 2.70
C SER A 130 24.78 26.26 2.70
N LYS A 131 25.65 25.50 3.35
CA LYS A 131 27.11 25.72 3.36
C LYS A 131 27.80 25.27 2.06
N CYS A 132 27.12 24.52 1.20
CA CYS A 132 27.70 23.90 -0.01
C CYS A 132 27.26 24.59 -1.32
N SER A 133 26.55 25.72 -1.26
CA SER A 133 25.91 26.41 -2.42
C SER A 133 26.84 26.93 -3.51
N GLU A 134 28.15 26.94 -3.30
CA GLU A 134 29.15 27.39 -4.28
C GLU A 134 30.09 26.27 -4.77
N SER A 135 29.70 25.01 -4.62
CA SER A 135 30.57 23.90 -4.99
C SER A 135 30.53 23.63 -6.49
N PHE A 136 31.71 23.43 -7.09
CA PHE A 136 31.91 23.13 -8.50
C PHE A 136 32.53 21.73 -8.68
N CYS A 137 32.37 21.14 -9.85
CA CYS A 137 32.93 19.82 -10.18
C CYS A 137 33.75 19.88 -11.47
N ALA A 138 34.96 19.35 -11.43
CA ALA A 138 35.89 19.29 -12.57
C ALA A 138 36.15 17.86 -13.06
N ASP A 139 35.61 16.85 -12.38
CA ASP A 139 35.78 15.45 -12.72
C ASP A 139 34.81 14.96 -13.81
N GLY A 140 35.12 13.81 -14.41
CA GLY A 140 34.33 13.21 -15.49
C GLY A 140 34.71 13.67 -16.88
N GLU A 141 34.05 13.08 -17.87
CA GLU A 141 34.25 13.34 -19.30
C GLU A 141 33.02 14.00 -19.90
N ASP A 142 33.22 14.95 -20.81
CA ASP A 142 32.11 15.60 -21.51
C ASP A 142 31.36 14.58 -22.37
N PHE A 143 30.06 14.46 -22.14
CA PHE A 143 29.20 13.50 -22.84
C PHE A 143 28.31 14.16 -23.88
N LEU A 144 27.64 15.25 -23.52
CA LEU A 144 26.74 15.98 -24.42
C LEU A 144 26.78 17.48 -24.14
N SER A 145 27.29 18.25 -25.09
CA SER A 145 27.23 19.71 -25.08
C SER A 145 25.88 20.20 -25.56
N LEU A 146 25.34 21.22 -24.88
CA LEU A 146 24.05 21.83 -25.20
C LEU A 146 24.26 23.23 -25.81
N THR A 147 23.29 23.71 -26.57
CA THR A 147 23.40 24.96 -27.35
C THR A 147 23.51 26.23 -26.49
N ASP A 148 23.18 26.13 -25.20
CA ASP A 148 23.25 27.21 -24.22
C ASP A 148 24.52 27.17 -23.37
N GLY A 149 25.51 26.37 -23.78
CA GLY A 149 26.80 26.20 -23.08
C GLY A 149 26.75 25.23 -21.91
N TRP A 150 25.57 24.76 -21.50
CA TRP A 150 25.45 23.69 -20.51
C TRP A 150 25.94 22.37 -21.10
N LYS A 151 26.27 21.41 -20.23
CA LYS A 151 26.68 20.08 -20.69
C LYS A 151 26.27 18.97 -19.75
N TRP A 152 26.12 17.79 -20.30
CA TRP A 152 26.12 16.54 -19.53
C TRP A 152 27.54 16.00 -19.47
N VAL A 153 27.98 15.66 -18.27
CA VAL A 153 29.26 15.02 -17.96
C VAL A 153 29.00 13.59 -17.53
N ARG A 154 29.79 12.66 -18.06
CA ARG A 154 29.79 11.25 -17.70
C ARG A 154 30.91 10.99 -16.69
N VAL A 155 30.57 10.37 -15.57
CA VAL A 155 31.52 9.89 -14.56
C VAL A 155 31.40 8.38 -14.48
N ASP A 156 32.44 7.68 -14.93
CA ASP A 156 32.51 6.23 -14.87
C ASP A 156 32.61 5.72 -13.43
N GLY A 157 32.07 4.51 -13.20
CA GLY A 157 32.02 3.89 -11.88
C GLY A 157 30.89 4.40 -10.99
N GLY A 158 30.09 5.36 -11.47
CA GLY A 158 28.88 5.82 -10.79
C GLY A 158 29.13 6.60 -9.51
N TYR A 159 30.38 6.97 -9.23
CA TYR A 159 30.81 7.64 -8.01
C TYR A 159 31.62 8.91 -8.31
N SER A 160 31.25 10.02 -7.66
CA SER A 160 31.99 11.27 -7.65
C SER A 160 31.87 11.96 -6.29
N GLU A 161 33.00 12.13 -5.60
CA GLU A 161 33.03 12.87 -4.34
C GLU A 161 32.72 14.37 -4.56
N GLN A 162 33.17 14.94 -5.68
CA GLN A 162 32.91 16.35 -6.02
C GLN A 162 31.42 16.58 -6.28
N GLU A 163 30.79 15.72 -7.08
CA GLU A 163 29.36 15.76 -7.37
C GLU A 163 28.56 15.62 -6.07
N GLY A 164 28.89 14.63 -5.24
CA GLY A 164 28.24 14.45 -3.95
C GLY A 164 28.28 15.72 -3.12
N ARG A 165 29.45 16.34 -2.99
CA ARG A 165 29.61 17.60 -2.26
C ARG A 165 28.84 18.77 -2.89
N ALA A 166 28.81 18.87 -4.21
CA ALA A 166 28.17 20.01 -4.85
C ALA A 166 26.64 19.91 -4.91
N MET A 167 26.16 18.71 -5.17
CA MET A 167 24.75 18.42 -5.29
C MET A 167 24.06 18.29 -3.94
N ALA A 168 24.81 18.29 -2.85
CA ALA A 168 24.28 18.12 -1.51
C ALA A 168 23.47 16.81 -1.33
N HIS A 169 23.71 15.84 -2.23
CA HIS A 169 23.28 14.44 -2.23
C HIS A 169 23.98 13.71 -3.41
N CYS A 170 23.88 12.38 -3.45
CA CYS A 170 24.29 11.54 -4.59
C CYS A 170 25.66 11.88 -5.23
N GLY A 171 26.75 11.61 -4.50
CA GLY A 171 28.06 11.29 -5.10
C GLY A 171 28.26 9.78 -5.26
N ASN A 172 27.27 8.99 -4.82
CA ASN A 172 27.04 7.54 -4.82
C ASN A 172 28.09 6.55 -4.27
N PHE A 173 28.24 6.54 -2.93
CA PHE A 173 28.88 5.45 -2.15
C PHE A 173 28.22 4.05 -2.36
N TYR A 174 27.06 3.98 -3.04
CA TYR A 174 26.28 2.75 -3.29
C TYR A 174 26.11 2.40 -4.78
N ALA A 175 26.87 3.02 -5.68
CA ALA A 175 26.84 2.65 -7.10
C ALA A 175 27.14 1.15 -7.27
N LYS A 176 26.34 0.46 -8.09
CA LYS A 176 26.63 -0.94 -8.41
C LYS A 176 27.78 -0.98 -9.40
N ARG A 177 28.49 -2.10 -9.43
CA ARG A 177 29.59 -2.30 -10.38
C ARG A 177 29.05 -2.17 -11.82
N GLY A 178 29.54 -1.15 -12.53
CA GLY A 178 29.16 -0.86 -13.91
C GLY A 178 28.06 0.19 -14.07
N ASP A 179 27.60 0.80 -12.97
CA ASP A 179 26.78 2.01 -13.06
C ASP A 179 27.63 3.20 -13.52
N VAL A 180 26.98 4.15 -14.20
CA VAL A 180 27.58 5.38 -14.71
C VAL A 180 26.76 6.55 -14.20
N LEU A 181 27.44 7.60 -13.73
CA LEU A 181 26.82 8.83 -13.27
C LEU A 181 26.82 9.85 -14.39
N TYR A 182 25.67 10.45 -14.67
CA TYR A 182 25.49 11.56 -15.60
C TYR A 182 25.13 12.82 -14.84
N SER A 183 25.96 13.85 -14.94
CA SER A 183 25.83 15.13 -14.26
C SER A 183 25.49 16.24 -15.24
N LEU A 184 24.38 16.95 -15.04
CA LEU A 184 24.08 18.17 -15.80
C LEU A 184 24.81 19.35 -15.15
N ARG A 185 25.71 19.99 -15.89
CA ARG A 185 26.53 21.10 -15.40
C ARG A 185 26.29 22.39 -16.17
N GLU A 186 26.26 23.48 -15.42
CA GLU A 186 26.19 24.85 -15.88
C GLU A 186 27.58 25.50 -15.86
N PRO A 187 27.98 26.22 -16.92
CA PRO A 187 29.21 27.01 -16.90
C PRO A 187 29.00 28.29 -16.07
N VAL A 188 29.95 28.58 -15.19
CA VAL A 188 29.99 29.78 -14.35
C VAL A 188 31.37 30.41 -14.48
N GLU A 189 31.44 31.58 -15.09
CA GLU A 189 32.69 32.35 -15.20
C GLU A 189 33.04 32.98 -13.85
N ARG A 190 34.23 32.69 -13.32
CA ARG A 190 34.77 33.30 -12.10
C ARG A 190 36.28 33.50 -12.28
N ASP A 191 36.76 34.71 -12.05
CA ASP A 191 38.19 35.08 -12.12
C ASP A 191 38.89 34.73 -13.46
N GLY A 192 38.14 34.72 -14.56
CA GLY A 192 38.66 34.38 -15.90
C GLY A 192 38.72 32.88 -16.19
N GLU A 193 38.21 32.04 -15.29
CA GLU A 193 38.09 30.59 -15.48
C GLU A 193 36.60 30.16 -15.51
N THR A 194 36.29 29.21 -16.39
CA THR A 194 34.97 28.57 -16.45
C THR A 194 34.90 27.44 -15.41
N LEU A 195 34.10 27.64 -14.37
CA LEU A 195 33.79 26.63 -13.36
C LEU A 195 32.45 25.93 -13.68
N TRP A 196 32.33 24.65 -13.32
CA TRP A 196 31.16 23.85 -13.69
C TRP A 196 30.31 23.50 -12.48
N ARG A 197 29.11 24.07 -12.40
CA ARG A 197 28.16 23.86 -11.31
C ARG A 197 27.18 22.75 -11.67
N PRO A 198 27.11 21.64 -10.91
CA PRO A 198 26.13 20.59 -11.19
C PRO A 198 24.72 20.98 -10.70
N HIS A 199 23.71 20.47 -11.40
CA HIS A 199 22.30 20.71 -11.11
C HIS A 199 21.46 19.44 -11.05
N LEU A 200 21.81 18.41 -11.82
CA LEU A 200 21.14 17.11 -11.86
C LEU A 200 22.17 15.98 -11.84
N THR A 201 21.85 14.90 -11.13
CA THR A 201 22.69 13.71 -11.02
C THR A 201 21.85 12.47 -11.31
N PHE A 202 22.14 11.81 -12.42
CA PHE A 202 21.40 10.64 -12.89
C PHE A 202 22.29 9.41 -12.90
N ILE A 203 21.77 8.27 -12.46
CA ILE A 203 22.51 7.00 -12.44
C ILE A 203 21.95 6.10 -13.53
N CYS A 204 22.80 5.75 -14.49
CA CYS A 204 22.50 4.82 -15.56
C CYS A 204 23.16 3.48 -15.27
N SER A 205 22.37 2.41 -15.30
CA SER A 205 22.87 1.04 -15.20
C SER A 205 23.62 0.62 -16.46
N ARG A 206 24.45 -0.42 -16.37
CA ARG A 206 25.11 -1.05 -17.53
C ARG A 206 24.13 -1.49 -18.64
N SER A 207 22.88 -1.76 -18.29
CA SER A 207 21.82 -2.11 -19.24
C SER A 207 21.23 -0.91 -19.99
N GLY A 208 21.68 0.32 -19.71
CA GLY A 208 21.19 1.55 -20.36
C GLY A 208 19.92 2.11 -19.75
N TYR A 209 19.51 1.64 -18.56
CA TYR A 209 18.33 2.16 -17.86
C TYR A 209 18.73 3.12 -16.74
N PHE A 210 18.03 4.25 -16.67
CA PHE A 210 18.18 5.20 -15.56
C PHE A 210 17.39 4.77 -14.33
N GLY A 211 18.07 4.71 -13.19
CA GLY A 211 17.48 4.45 -11.88
C GLY A 211 17.16 5.76 -11.16
N GLU A 212 18.09 6.24 -10.35
CA GLU A 212 17.95 7.53 -9.66
C GLU A 212 18.17 8.68 -10.64
N MET A 213 17.21 9.61 -10.68
CA MET A 213 17.28 10.79 -11.55
C MET A 213 16.85 12.03 -10.76
N LYS A 214 17.79 12.65 -10.04
CA LYS A 214 17.48 13.70 -9.06
C LYS A 214 18.16 15.03 -9.34
N GLY A 215 17.58 16.08 -8.81
CA GLY A 215 18.18 17.40 -8.69
C GLY A 215 18.70 17.63 -7.27
N ARG A 216 19.37 18.76 -7.05
CA ARG A 216 20.04 19.13 -5.79
C ARG A 216 19.27 18.74 -4.52
N ALA A 217 19.98 18.24 -3.51
CA ALA A 217 19.47 17.76 -2.23
C ALA A 217 18.35 16.70 -2.33
N ASN A 218 18.49 15.71 -3.22
CA ASN A 218 17.46 14.71 -3.53
C ASN A 218 16.12 15.31 -3.98
N GLY A 219 16.14 16.56 -4.46
CA GLY A 219 14.97 17.24 -4.97
C GLY A 219 14.57 16.68 -6.33
N LYS A 220 13.29 16.81 -6.67
CA LYS A 220 12.82 16.48 -8.01
C LYS A 220 13.40 17.46 -9.03
N PRO A 221 13.90 17.00 -10.19
CA PRO A 221 14.39 17.91 -11.23
C PRO A 221 13.36 18.97 -11.59
N SER A 222 13.81 20.24 -11.64
CA SER A 222 12.91 21.35 -11.94
C SER A 222 12.54 21.42 -13.42
N VAL A 223 11.38 22.02 -13.72
CA VAL A 223 10.87 22.22 -15.09
C VAL A 223 11.89 22.95 -15.99
N ALA A 224 12.73 23.81 -15.40
CA ALA A 224 13.77 24.55 -16.13
C ALA A 224 14.80 23.63 -16.81
N HIS A 225 15.00 22.41 -16.29
CA HIS A 225 15.95 21.45 -16.86
C HIS A 225 15.30 20.41 -17.79
N HIS A 226 13.98 20.37 -17.92
CA HIS A 226 13.28 19.33 -18.69
C HIS A 226 13.75 19.25 -20.16
N LYS A 227 14.05 20.39 -20.80
CA LYS A 227 14.61 20.39 -22.17
C LYS A 227 15.98 19.70 -22.26
N ARG A 228 16.81 19.87 -21.22
CA ARG A 228 18.17 19.30 -21.13
C ARG A 228 18.13 17.82 -20.78
N ILE A 229 17.16 17.42 -19.94
CA ILE A 229 16.86 16.02 -19.65
C ILE A 229 16.38 15.30 -20.91
N ALA A 230 15.44 15.88 -21.65
CA ALA A 230 14.97 15.30 -22.91
C ALA A 230 16.13 15.11 -23.92
N ALA A 231 17.05 16.08 -24.01
CA ALA A 231 18.24 15.95 -24.87
C ALA A 231 19.16 14.79 -24.49
N LEU A 232 19.30 14.50 -23.18
CA LEU A 232 20.04 13.33 -22.70
C LEU A 232 19.31 12.04 -23.08
N LEU A 233 18.02 11.92 -22.76
CA LEU A 233 17.24 10.70 -23.01
C LEU A 233 17.07 10.39 -24.52
N SER A 234 17.19 11.41 -25.37
CA SER A 234 17.26 11.28 -26.83
C SER A 234 18.54 10.63 -27.34
N GLN A 235 19.57 10.37 -26.52
CA GLN A 235 20.78 9.68 -26.99
C GLN A 235 20.51 8.18 -27.16
N PRO A 236 21.03 7.54 -28.23
CA PRO A 236 20.76 6.13 -28.56
C PRO A 236 21.33 5.14 -27.55
N ASP A 237 22.28 5.57 -26.71
CA ASP A 237 22.91 4.74 -25.68
C ASP A 237 21.95 4.37 -24.54
N PHE A 238 20.82 5.09 -24.41
CA PHE A 238 19.88 4.90 -23.32
C PHE A 238 18.64 4.13 -23.75
N ARG A 239 18.24 3.17 -22.92
CA ARG A 239 17.11 2.29 -23.17
C ARG A 239 15.84 2.70 -22.46
N GLY A 240 15.90 3.39 -21.33
CA GLY A 240 14.68 3.76 -20.60
C GLY A 240 14.91 4.24 -19.18
N ILE A 241 13.82 4.33 -18.41
CA ILE A 241 13.81 4.70 -16.99
C ILE A 241 13.20 3.55 -16.19
N GLU A 242 13.94 3.02 -15.21
CA GLU A 242 13.46 2.01 -14.26
C GLU A 242 13.08 2.59 -12.89
N GLY A 243 13.66 3.73 -12.51
CA GLY A 243 13.43 4.36 -11.20
C GLY A 243 14.13 3.65 -10.02
N GLY A 244 13.63 3.88 -8.80
CA GLY A 244 14.15 3.29 -7.56
C GLY A 244 15.02 4.23 -6.71
N GLY A 245 15.81 3.65 -5.81
CA GLY A 245 16.72 4.40 -4.93
C GLY A 245 16.06 5.09 -3.73
N TYR A 246 16.80 5.98 -3.06
CA TYR A 246 16.30 6.74 -1.90
C TYR A 246 15.29 7.80 -2.35
N LEU A 247 14.16 7.98 -1.64
CA LEU A 247 13.08 8.91 -2.02
C LEU A 247 12.69 8.80 -3.51
N PRO A 248 12.23 7.62 -3.99
CA PRO A 248 11.96 7.37 -5.40
C PRO A 248 10.89 8.30 -6.00
N GLN A 249 9.99 8.84 -5.17
CA GLN A 249 8.99 9.84 -5.55
C GLN A 249 9.59 11.16 -6.04
N ASN A 250 10.84 11.45 -5.66
CA ASN A 250 11.57 12.64 -6.11
C ASN A 250 12.39 12.37 -7.37
N ASN A 251 12.38 11.16 -7.93
CA ASN A 251 12.98 10.95 -9.24
C ASN A 251 12.18 11.67 -10.33
N PHE A 252 12.89 12.09 -11.37
CA PHE A 252 12.26 12.48 -12.62
C PHE A 252 11.48 11.31 -13.23
N SER A 253 10.29 11.63 -13.73
CA SER A 253 9.41 10.75 -14.48
C SER A 253 9.27 11.27 -15.91
N ILE A 254 9.14 10.35 -16.88
CA ILE A 254 8.90 10.72 -18.28
C ILE A 254 7.65 11.59 -18.46
N THR A 255 6.67 11.50 -17.56
CA THR A 255 5.45 12.32 -17.58
C THR A 255 5.62 13.73 -17.05
N ASP A 256 6.75 14.04 -16.41
CA ASP A 256 7.12 15.41 -16.05
C ASP A 256 7.39 16.24 -17.31
N LEU A 257 7.71 15.58 -18.43
CA LEU A 257 7.87 16.23 -19.72
C LEU A 257 6.51 16.64 -20.31
N LYS A 258 6.53 17.82 -20.94
CA LYS A 258 5.50 18.19 -21.92
C LYS A 258 5.57 17.25 -23.13
N VAL A 259 4.47 17.21 -23.89
CA VAL A 259 4.33 16.37 -25.08
C VAL A 259 5.55 16.52 -26.02
N ASP A 260 5.98 17.74 -26.30
CA ASP A 260 7.13 18.02 -27.16
C ASP A 260 8.44 17.36 -26.69
N GLY A 261 8.65 17.27 -25.37
CA GLY A 261 9.82 16.64 -24.78
C GLY A 261 9.82 15.13 -25.00
N VAL A 262 8.66 14.48 -24.79
CA VAL A 262 8.51 13.04 -25.06
C VAL A 262 8.62 12.74 -26.56
N SER A 263 8.00 13.57 -27.40
CA SER A 263 8.09 13.45 -28.86
C SER A 263 9.53 13.54 -29.36
N ARG A 264 10.34 14.43 -28.77
CA ARG A 264 11.77 14.51 -29.09
C ARG A 264 12.51 13.22 -28.75
N ILE A 265 12.26 12.65 -27.56
CA ILE A 265 12.92 11.40 -27.13
C ILE A 265 12.57 10.26 -28.10
N VAL A 266 11.29 10.05 -28.39
CA VAL A 266 10.85 8.94 -29.24
C VAL A 266 11.33 9.11 -30.69
N ARG A 267 11.38 10.35 -31.20
CA ARG A 267 11.85 10.62 -32.56
C ARG A 267 13.36 10.40 -32.68
N ASP A 268 14.13 10.93 -31.74
CA ASP A 268 15.60 10.94 -31.81
C ASP A 268 16.20 9.62 -31.29
N ASN A 269 15.50 8.92 -30.39
CA ASN A 269 15.80 7.58 -29.90
C ASN A 269 14.54 6.67 -29.93
N PRO A 270 14.23 6.06 -31.09
CA PRO A 270 13.07 5.16 -31.23
C PRO A 270 13.14 3.89 -30.38
N ALA A 271 14.33 3.52 -29.90
CA ALA A 271 14.53 2.35 -29.02
C ALA A 271 14.27 2.66 -27.55
N PHE A 272 14.00 3.93 -27.19
CA PHE A 272 13.76 4.32 -25.81
C PHE A 272 12.41 3.79 -25.30
N GLU A 273 12.48 2.96 -24.26
CA GLU A 273 11.35 2.41 -23.53
C GLU A 273 10.80 3.46 -22.54
N LEU A 274 9.63 4.01 -22.88
CA LEU A 274 8.93 4.97 -22.01
C LEU A 274 8.40 4.33 -20.72
N SER A 275 8.32 2.99 -20.67
CA SER A 275 7.90 2.20 -19.51
C SER A 275 8.71 0.93 -19.43
N LYS A 276 8.97 0.48 -18.19
CA LYS A 276 9.50 -0.86 -17.91
C LYS A 276 8.58 -1.99 -18.40
N TRP A 277 7.31 -1.69 -18.65
CA TRP A 277 6.32 -2.66 -19.11
C TRP A 277 5.97 -2.41 -20.57
N SER A 278 6.26 -3.40 -21.41
CA SER A 278 5.89 -3.38 -22.83
C SER A 278 4.59 -4.14 -23.06
N PHE A 279 3.65 -3.50 -23.76
CA PHE A 279 2.35 -4.07 -24.13
C PHE A 279 2.16 -3.94 -25.65
N PRO A 280 2.79 -4.81 -26.46
CA PRO A 280 2.82 -4.66 -27.92
C PRO A 280 1.45 -4.86 -28.59
N SER A 281 0.52 -5.57 -27.95
CA SER A 281 -0.80 -5.91 -28.51
C SER A 281 -1.90 -5.51 -27.55
N THR A 282 -2.44 -4.31 -27.74
CA THR A 282 -3.52 -3.77 -26.92
C THR A 282 -4.74 -3.42 -27.76
N ARG A 283 -5.93 -3.77 -27.28
CA ARG A 283 -7.22 -3.32 -27.81
C ARG A 283 -7.70 -2.11 -27.00
N MET A 284 -7.85 -0.96 -27.64
CA MET A 284 -8.43 0.22 -26.98
C MET A 284 -9.90 -0.04 -26.66
N LEU A 285 -10.28 0.11 -25.39
CA LEU A 285 -11.66 -0.04 -24.92
C LEU A 285 -12.38 1.29 -24.89
N LEU A 286 -11.69 2.34 -24.42
CA LEU A 286 -12.27 3.65 -24.25
C LEU A 286 -11.27 4.77 -24.52
N ASP A 287 -11.59 5.66 -25.47
CA ASP A 287 -10.86 6.90 -25.67
C ASP A 287 -11.39 7.99 -24.72
N LEU A 288 -10.48 8.59 -23.94
CA LEU A 288 -10.82 9.63 -22.99
C LEU A 288 -10.87 11.04 -23.62
N GLY A 289 -10.37 11.18 -24.86
CA GLY A 289 -10.42 12.42 -25.65
C GLY A 289 -9.35 13.46 -25.28
N ASP A 290 -8.65 13.28 -24.15
CA ASP A 290 -7.63 14.18 -23.63
C ASP A 290 -6.21 13.61 -23.75
N GLY A 291 -6.01 12.70 -24.71
CA GLY A 291 -4.75 11.99 -24.91
C GLY A 291 -4.57 10.80 -23.96
N TRP A 292 -5.63 10.34 -23.30
CA TRP A 292 -5.63 9.12 -22.50
C TRP A 292 -6.56 8.06 -23.07
N ASP A 293 -6.32 6.80 -22.74
CA ASP A 293 -7.25 5.72 -23.02
C ASP A 293 -7.25 4.65 -21.92
N TRP A 294 -8.36 3.92 -21.86
CA TRP A 294 -8.39 2.59 -21.26
C TRP A 294 -8.21 1.57 -22.36
N SER A 295 -7.28 0.65 -22.17
CA SER A 295 -6.96 -0.37 -23.14
C SER A 295 -6.75 -1.73 -22.49
N PHE A 296 -7.13 -2.77 -23.21
CA PHE A 296 -6.97 -4.15 -22.80
C PHE A 296 -5.74 -4.75 -23.46
N PHE A 297 -4.83 -5.30 -22.68
CA PHE A 297 -3.78 -6.17 -23.19
C PHE A 297 -4.28 -7.61 -23.15
N GLU A 298 -4.33 -8.22 -24.32
CA GLU A 298 -4.79 -9.60 -24.48
C GLU A 298 -3.71 -10.57 -23.99
N GLY A 299 -3.92 -11.11 -22.79
CA GLY A 299 -3.12 -12.17 -22.17
C GLY A 299 -3.92 -13.48 -22.04
N TYR A 300 -3.35 -14.48 -21.38
CA TYR A 300 -4.01 -15.78 -21.17
C TYR A 300 -4.85 -15.79 -19.90
N ASP A 301 -6.17 -16.00 -20.02
CA ASP A 301 -7.06 -16.14 -18.86
C ASP A 301 -6.70 -17.37 -18.01
N PHE A 302 -6.59 -17.19 -16.69
CA PHE A 302 -6.36 -18.32 -15.78
C PHE A 302 -7.58 -19.27 -15.74
N PRO A 303 -7.41 -20.60 -15.93
CA PRO A 303 -8.50 -21.56 -15.82
C PRO A 303 -9.07 -21.61 -14.38
N LYS A 304 -10.32 -22.07 -14.21
CA LYS A 304 -10.96 -22.20 -12.88
C LYS A 304 -10.30 -23.27 -12.00
N LYS A 305 -9.61 -24.22 -12.63
CA LYS A 305 -8.85 -25.30 -11.98
C LYS A 305 -7.46 -25.38 -12.62
N PRO A 306 -6.38 -25.57 -11.86
CA PRO A 306 -5.05 -25.79 -12.43
C PRO A 306 -5.07 -27.05 -13.31
N SER A 307 -4.63 -26.96 -14.56
CA SER A 307 -4.34 -28.13 -15.40
C SER A 307 -2.83 -28.26 -15.60
N LEU A 308 -2.33 -29.49 -15.75
CA LEU A 308 -0.92 -29.78 -16.03
C LEU A 308 -0.41 -29.20 -17.37
N SER A 309 -1.31 -28.74 -18.25
CA SER A 309 -1.01 -28.15 -19.55
C SER A 309 -0.91 -26.62 -19.54
N TYR A 310 -0.97 -25.99 -18.36
CA TYR A 310 -0.99 -24.54 -18.26
C TYR A 310 0.41 -23.93 -18.45
N ASP A 311 0.57 -23.11 -19.50
CA ASP A 311 1.80 -22.39 -19.78
C ASP A 311 1.92 -21.15 -18.88
N LEU A 312 2.49 -21.34 -17.69
CA LEU A 312 2.81 -20.28 -16.74
C LEU A 312 3.74 -19.18 -17.31
N LYS A 313 4.31 -19.39 -18.51
CA LYS A 313 5.20 -18.40 -19.15
C LYS A 313 4.44 -17.30 -19.89
N ARG A 314 3.11 -17.43 -20.08
CA ARG A 314 2.31 -16.38 -20.73
C ARG A 314 1.73 -15.42 -19.68
N PRO A 315 1.83 -14.09 -19.90
CA PRO A 315 1.32 -13.11 -18.96
C PRO A 315 -0.23 -13.16 -18.90
N PRO A 316 -0.82 -12.88 -17.73
CA PRO A 316 -2.27 -12.73 -17.63
C PRO A 316 -2.76 -11.51 -18.40
N PRO A 317 -4.06 -11.42 -18.71
CA PRO A 317 -4.62 -10.22 -19.30
C PRO A 317 -4.48 -9.03 -18.34
N PHE A 318 -4.33 -7.84 -18.92
CA PHE A 318 -4.23 -6.61 -18.15
C PHE A 318 -5.18 -5.54 -18.70
N LEU A 319 -5.76 -4.76 -17.80
CA LEU A 319 -6.40 -3.51 -18.15
C LEU A 319 -5.43 -2.37 -17.86
N LEU A 320 -5.27 -1.46 -18.81
CA LEU A 320 -4.26 -0.41 -18.81
C LEU A 320 -4.93 0.96 -18.89
N LEU A 321 -4.59 1.87 -17.99
CA LEU A 321 -4.77 3.30 -18.23
C LEU A 321 -3.49 3.82 -18.88
N ARG A 322 -3.61 4.35 -20.09
CA ARG A 322 -2.44 4.77 -20.88
C ARG A 322 -2.53 6.23 -21.28
N ARG A 323 -1.37 6.86 -21.38
CA ARG A 323 -1.19 8.16 -22.03
C ARG A 323 -0.70 7.95 -23.46
N LYS A 324 -1.43 8.52 -24.41
CA LYS A 324 -1.13 8.50 -25.84
C LYS A 324 -0.31 9.72 -26.22
N TYR A 325 0.76 9.48 -26.95
CA TYR A 325 1.57 10.50 -27.61
C TYR A 325 1.46 10.28 -29.12
N LYS A 326 1.04 11.33 -29.84
CA LYS A 326 1.01 11.35 -31.31
C LYS A 326 2.16 12.23 -31.79
N PHE A 327 2.86 11.76 -32.82
CA PHE A 327 3.97 12.47 -33.45
C PHE A 327 3.96 12.18 -34.95
N ASP A 328 4.66 13.00 -35.73
CA ASP A 328 4.65 12.91 -37.19
C ASP A 328 5.13 11.53 -37.70
N SER A 329 6.04 10.90 -36.96
CA SER A 329 6.60 9.57 -37.27
C SER A 329 5.84 8.38 -36.67
N GLY A 330 4.73 8.60 -35.94
CA GLY A 330 3.98 7.49 -35.33
C GLY A 330 3.21 7.82 -34.05
N ARG A 331 2.98 6.79 -33.23
CA ARG A 331 2.28 6.89 -31.95
C ARG A 331 3.02 6.06 -30.90
N ALA A 332 3.11 6.59 -29.68
CA ALA A 332 3.60 5.87 -28.51
C ALA A 332 2.54 5.89 -27.42
N CYS A 333 2.41 4.78 -26.69
CA CYS A 333 1.49 4.67 -25.57
C CYS A 333 2.28 4.31 -24.31
N LEU A 334 2.08 5.09 -23.26
CA LEU A 334 2.72 4.89 -21.97
C LEU A 334 1.69 4.31 -20.98
N PRO A 335 1.82 3.07 -20.52
CA PRO A 335 0.99 2.54 -19.44
C PRO A 335 1.33 3.25 -18.14
N ILE A 336 0.31 3.78 -17.46
CA ILE A 336 0.45 4.50 -16.19
C ILE A 336 -0.11 3.68 -15.03
N LEU A 337 -1.29 3.08 -15.23
CA LEU A 337 -1.87 2.11 -14.30
C LEU A 337 -2.07 0.78 -15.03
N ILE A 338 -1.64 -0.30 -14.40
CA ILE A 338 -1.75 -1.66 -14.94
C ILE A 338 -2.54 -2.48 -13.92
N PHE A 339 -3.72 -2.95 -14.31
CA PHE A 339 -4.57 -3.80 -13.49
C PHE A 339 -4.48 -5.23 -14.02
N PRO A 340 -4.03 -6.19 -13.20
CA PRO A 340 -4.26 -7.60 -13.50
C PRO A 340 -5.74 -7.83 -13.75
N TYR A 341 -6.10 -8.54 -14.81
CA TYR A 341 -7.48 -8.83 -15.15
C TYR A 341 -7.69 -10.33 -15.16
N VAL A 342 -8.72 -10.80 -14.46
CA VAL A 342 -9.10 -12.23 -14.46
C VAL A 342 -10.62 -12.33 -14.52
N ARG A 343 -11.16 -12.78 -15.65
CA ARG A 343 -12.62 -13.02 -15.84
C ARG A 343 -13.51 -11.86 -15.38
N GLY A 344 -13.19 -10.63 -15.79
CA GLY A 344 -13.94 -9.44 -15.40
C GLY A 344 -13.59 -8.87 -14.04
N HIS A 345 -12.62 -9.45 -13.32
CA HIS A 345 -12.18 -8.94 -12.02
C HIS A 345 -10.84 -8.22 -12.14
N LEU A 346 -10.76 -6.99 -11.64
CA LEU A 346 -9.50 -6.23 -11.56
C LEU A 346 -8.73 -6.55 -10.28
N GLY A 347 -7.45 -6.87 -10.44
CA GLY A 347 -6.48 -7.05 -9.37
C GLY A 347 -6.02 -5.73 -8.75
N GLU A 348 -4.96 -5.81 -7.95
CA GLU A 348 -4.32 -4.64 -7.38
C GLU A 348 -3.59 -3.87 -8.48
N PRO A 349 -3.81 -2.54 -8.62
CA PRO A 349 -3.13 -1.76 -9.63
C PRO A 349 -1.64 -1.68 -9.37
N ILE A 350 -0.85 -1.97 -10.41
CA ILE A 350 0.56 -1.63 -10.46
C ILE A 350 0.66 -0.20 -11.00
N VAL A 351 1.13 0.69 -10.14
CA VAL A 351 1.29 2.11 -10.41
C VAL A 351 2.69 2.34 -10.95
N GLN A 352 2.81 2.79 -12.20
CA GLN A 352 4.11 3.11 -12.79
C GLN A 352 4.64 4.46 -12.32
N GLN A 353 3.77 5.35 -11.82
CA GLN A 353 4.08 6.74 -11.52
C GLN A 353 3.15 7.34 -10.45
N PRO A 354 3.57 8.39 -9.71
CA PRO A 354 2.73 9.04 -8.71
C PRO A 354 1.36 9.44 -9.27
N ILE A 355 0.30 9.07 -8.57
CA ILE A 355 -1.08 9.16 -9.05
C ILE A 355 -1.52 10.62 -9.16
N GLU A 356 -0.98 11.46 -8.28
CA GLU A 356 -1.21 12.90 -8.19
C GLU A 356 -0.76 13.62 -9.46
N SER A 357 0.11 12.99 -10.27
CA SER A 357 0.55 13.51 -11.57
C SER A 357 -0.45 13.30 -12.71
N ILE A 358 -1.51 12.50 -12.50
CA ILE A 358 -2.48 12.16 -13.54
C ILE A 358 -3.63 13.19 -13.55
N PRO A 359 -3.76 14.00 -14.62
CA PRO A 359 -4.78 15.05 -14.66
C PRO A 359 -6.18 14.44 -14.72
N GLY A 360 -7.08 14.92 -13.86
CA GLY A 360 -8.49 14.50 -13.85
C GLY A 360 -8.68 13.01 -13.57
N ILE A 361 -7.85 12.43 -12.71
CA ILE A 361 -7.86 10.99 -12.40
C ILE A 361 -9.24 10.46 -12.00
N GLU A 362 -9.99 11.21 -11.18
CA GLU A 362 -11.34 10.84 -10.77
C GLU A 362 -12.29 10.63 -11.96
N ASN A 363 -12.24 11.53 -12.94
CA ASN A 363 -13.06 11.40 -14.14
C ASN A 363 -12.64 10.19 -14.98
N LYS A 364 -11.33 9.93 -15.09
CA LYS A 364 -10.81 8.75 -15.82
C LYS A 364 -11.29 7.45 -15.19
N PHE A 365 -11.32 7.38 -13.87
CA PHE A 365 -11.90 6.25 -13.15
C PHE A 365 -13.42 6.19 -13.25
N ARG A 366 -14.14 7.32 -13.23
CA ARG A 366 -15.59 7.32 -13.45
C ARG A 366 -15.96 6.72 -14.81
N ARG A 367 -15.16 7.04 -15.84
CA ARG A 367 -15.32 6.48 -17.19
C ARG A 367 -14.93 5.00 -17.29
N LEU A 368 -14.19 4.45 -16.33
CA LEU A 368 -13.96 3.00 -16.22
C LEU A 368 -15.26 2.21 -16.14
N LEU A 369 -16.30 2.81 -15.53
CA LEU A 369 -17.63 2.20 -15.38
C LEU A 369 -18.33 1.96 -16.72
N GLU A 370 -17.90 2.65 -17.79
CA GLU A 370 -18.43 2.46 -19.15
C GLU A 370 -17.93 1.15 -19.78
N ILE A 371 -16.91 0.50 -19.20
CA ILE A 371 -16.28 -0.69 -19.75
C ILE A 371 -17.00 -1.95 -19.27
N THR A 372 -17.87 -2.49 -20.13
CA THR A 372 -18.73 -3.65 -19.83
C THR A 372 -17.98 -4.95 -19.50
N GLU A 373 -16.74 -5.08 -19.96
CA GLU A 373 -15.89 -6.24 -19.68
C GLU A 373 -15.45 -6.32 -18.22
N ILE A 374 -15.59 -5.24 -17.46
CA ILE A 374 -15.20 -5.17 -16.04
C ILE A 374 -16.44 -5.38 -15.18
N LYS A 375 -16.44 -6.50 -14.46
CA LYS A 375 -17.56 -6.96 -13.64
C LYS A 375 -17.37 -6.61 -12.17
N ALA A 376 -16.13 -6.66 -11.66
CA ALA A 376 -15.82 -6.39 -10.27
C ALA A 376 -14.32 -6.08 -10.05
N VAL A 377 -13.95 -5.78 -8.81
CA VAL A 377 -12.56 -5.70 -8.35
C VAL A 377 -12.32 -6.88 -7.40
N SER A 378 -11.16 -7.52 -7.50
CA SER A 378 -10.80 -8.66 -6.66
C SER A 378 -10.70 -8.25 -5.19
N SER A 379 -11.13 -9.14 -4.28
CA SER A 379 -11.12 -8.89 -2.84
C SER A 379 -9.72 -8.57 -2.30
N GLY A 380 -8.67 -9.09 -2.95
CA GLY A 380 -7.25 -8.78 -2.69
C GLY A 380 -6.91 -7.29 -2.69
N SER A 381 -7.48 -6.55 -3.63
CA SER A 381 -7.28 -5.10 -3.78
C SER A 381 -8.01 -4.26 -2.74
N LEU A 382 -8.76 -4.89 -1.84
CA LEU A 382 -9.62 -4.26 -0.82
C LEU A 382 -9.19 -4.68 0.61
N LEU A 383 -8.04 -5.37 0.78
CA LEU A 383 -7.75 -6.08 2.03
C LEU A 383 -7.17 -5.26 3.20
N LYS A 384 -6.61 -4.06 3.00
CA LYS A 384 -6.04 -3.23 4.08
C LYS A 384 -6.23 -1.72 3.83
N PRO A 385 -6.93 -0.98 4.71
CA PRO A 385 -7.02 0.48 4.62
C PRO A 385 -5.66 1.17 4.84
N PRO A 386 -5.39 2.29 4.13
CA PRO A 386 -6.09 2.73 2.93
C PRO A 386 -5.78 1.74 1.80
N PHE A 387 -6.81 1.11 1.21
CA PHE A 387 -6.58 0.10 0.17
C PHE A 387 -6.19 0.79 -1.14
N PRO A 388 -5.51 0.11 -2.08
CA PRO A 388 -4.90 0.71 -3.27
C PRO A 388 -5.79 1.72 -4.03
N TRP A 389 -7.10 1.46 -4.14
CA TRP A 389 -8.05 2.38 -4.79
C TRP A 389 -8.36 3.64 -3.96
N GLN A 390 -8.39 3.56 -2.63
CA GLN A 390 -8.48 4.75 -1.78
C GLN A 390 -7.21 5.58 -1.81
N LYS A 391 -6.04 4.94 -1.98
CA LYS A 391 -4.80 5.67 -2.28
C LYS A 391 -4.87 6.37 -3.64
N LEU A 392 -5.62 5.81 -4.60
CA LEU A 392 -5.78 6.38 -5.94
C LEU A 392 -6.77 7.54 -6.04
N LEU A 393 -7.90 7.45 -5.33
CA LEU A 393 -9.03 8.37 -5.49
C LEU A 393 -9.39 9.13 -4.21
N GLY A 394 -8.81 8.79 -3.08
CA GLY A 394 -9.30 9.24 -1.78
C GLY A 394 -10.55 8.47 -1.33
N VAL A 395 -10.89 8.57 -0.04
CA VAL A 395 -12.00 7.81 0.56
C VAL A 395 -13.34 8.20 -0.05
N SER A 396 -13.67 9.50 -0.07
CA SER A 396 -14.97 10.00 -0.53
C SER A 396 -15.23 9.70 -2.01
N SER A 397 -14.26 9.96 -2.89
CA SER A 397 -14.42 9.73 -4.33
C SER A 397 -14.46 8.23 -4.65
N THR A 398 -13.77 7.39 -3.86
CA THR A 398 -13.93 5.94 -3.95
C THR A 398 -15.36 5.52 -3.60
N GLU A 399 -15.90 5.99 -2.48
CA GLU A 399 -17.27 5.64 -2.07
C GLU A 399 -18.33 6.08 -3.10
N GLU A 400 -18.20 7.30 -3.64
CA GLU A 400 -19.11 7.79 -4.69
C GLU A 400 -19.03 6.94 -5.96
N LEU A 401 -17.82 6.59 -6.41
CA LEU A 401 -17.60 5.79 -7.60
C LEU A 401 -18.14 4.37 -7.43
N LEU A 402 -17.91 3.76 -6.26
CA LEU A 402 -18.41 2.43 -5.94
C LEU A 402 -19.94 2.41 -5.85
N GLY A 403 -20.57 3.46 -5.31
CA GLY A 403 -22.03 3.59 -5.28
C GLY A 403 -22.66 3.60 -6.68
N LYS A 404 -21.93 4.10 -7.69
CA LYS A 404 -22.37 4.14 -9.10
C LYS A 404 -22.06 2.86 -9.88
N TRP A 405 -21.42 1.86 -9.27
CA TRP A 405 -21.03 0.62 -9.94
C TRP A 405 -21.66 -0.62 -9.26
N PRO A 406 -22.95 -0.92 -9.52
CA PRO A 406 -23.67 -1.98 -8.78
C PRO A 406 -23.05 -3.37 -8.92
N ALA A 407 -22.39 -3.65 -10.04
CA ALA A 407 -21.69 -4.92 -10.30
C ALA A 407 -20.51 -5.17 -9.34
N PHE A 408 -19.86 -4.10 -8.86
CA PHE A 408 -18.81 -4.17 -7.86
C PHE A 408 -19.33 -4.79 -6.54
N SER A 409 -20.51 -4.36 -6.12
CA SER A 409 -21.20 -4.79 -4.89
C SER A 409 -21.62 -6.25 -4.93
N THR A 410 -22.12 -6.71 -6.09
CA THR A 410 -22.67 -8.05 -6.27
C THR A 410 -21.60 -9.10 -6.55
N GLY A 411 -20.49 -8.71 -7.21
CA GLY A 411 -19.35 -9.58 -7.53
C GLY A 411 -18.32 -9.75 -6.40
N THR A 412 -18.18 -8.78 -5.50
CA THR A 412 -17.22 -8.86 -4.36
C THR A 412 -17.82 -9.66 -3.20
N PRO A 413 -17.16 -10.66 -2.58
CA PRO A 413 -17.74 -11.43 -1.47
C PRO A 413 -18.22 -10.55 -0.31
N LEU A 414 -19.42 -10.81 0.23
CA LEU A 414 -20.13 -9.93 1.19
C LEU A 414 -19.33 -9.72 2.48
N ARG A 415 -18.71 -10.79 2.98
CA ARG A 415 -17.72 -10.77 4.06
C ARG A 415 -16.61 -9.75 3.86
N SER A 416 -16.12 -9.59 2.62
CA SER A 416 -15.02 -8.65 2.32
C SER A 416 -15.47 -7.19 2.41
N LEU A 417 -16.75 -6.91 2.15
CA LEU A 417 -17.36 -5.58 2.32
C LEU A 417 -17.64 -5.29 3.80
N LEU A 418 -18.23 -6.24 4.53
CA LEU A 418 -18.67 -6.06 5.93
C LEU A 418 -17.54 -5.94 6.95
N CYS A 419 -16.41 -6.61 6.74
CA CYS A 419 -15.26 -6.52 7.65
C CYS A 419 -14.47 -5.20 7.53
N ARG A 420 -14.81 -4.29 6.59
CA ARG A 420 -13.87 -3.22 6.17
C ARG A 420 -14.45 -1.85 5.93
N TYR A 421 -15.74 -1.74 5.64
CA TYR A 421 -16.43 -0.46 5.57
C TYR A 421 -17.26 -0.29 6.82
N ALA A 422 -17.24 0.91 7.41
CA ALA A 422 -18.23 1.25 8.42
C ALA A 422 -19.64 1.12 7.78
N PRO A 423 -20.67 0.67 8.53
CA PRO A 423 -22.03 0.60 8.03
C PRO A 423 -22.44 1.99 7.58
N GLY A 424 -22.55 2.13 6.28
CA GLY A 424 -22.90 3.37 5.60
C GLY A 424 -23.80 3.07 4.40
N PRO A 425 -24.33 4.12 3.75
CA PRO A 425 -25.30 3.98 2.67
C PRO A 425 -24.82 3.05 1.54
N TYR A 426 -23.51 3.05 1.27
CA TYR A 426 -22.90 2.18 0.27
C TYR A 426 -22.98 0.69 0.62
N VAL A 427 -22.62 0.30 1.84
CA VAL A 427 -22.68 -1.09 2.30
C VAL A 427 -24.13 -1.58 2.32
N ALA A 428 -25.06 -0.74 2.75
CA ALA A 428 -26.49 -1.02 2.76
C ALA A 428 -27.06 -1.18 1.33
N HIS A 429 -26.66 -0.32 0.39
CA HIS A 429 -27.05 -0.43 -1.01
C HIS A 429 -26.47 -1.69 -1.67
N ALA A 430 -25.19 -2.02 -1.40
CA ALA A 430 -24.57 -3.26 -1.84
C ALA A 430 -25.27 -4.51 -1.28
N TYR A 431 -25.76 -4.42 -0.03
CA TYR A 431 -26.58 -5.44 0.62
C TYR A 431 -27.92 -5.63 -0.09
N SER A 432 -28.65 -4.53 -0.28
CA SER A 432 -29.97 -4.50 -0.94
C SER A 432 -29.88 -5.02 -2.38
N MET A 433 -28.89 -4.58 -3.16
CA MET A 433 -28.68 -5.05 -4.54
C MET A 433 -28.34 -6.54 -4.64
N ARG A 434 -27.68 -7.13 -3.62
CA ARG A 434 -27.26 -8.54 -3.63
C ARG A 434 -28.33 -9.47 -3.10
N LEU A 435 -29.11 -9.01 -2.14
CA LEU A 435 -30.25 -9.72 -1.61
C LEU A 435 -31.51 -9.55 -2.49
N GLY A 436 -31.48 -8.64 -3.47
CA GLY A 436 -32.62 -8.31 -4.32
C GLY A 436 -33.74 -7.59 -3.56
N ASP A 437 -34.91 -7.45 -4.18
CA ASP A 437 -36.18 -6.99 -3.57
C ASP A 437 -36.67 -7.89 -2.40
N GLU A 438 -35.81 -8.75 -1.85
CA GLU A 438 -36.14 -9.71 -0.78
C GLU A 438 -36.07 -9.09 0.63
N LEU A 439 -35.74 -7.80 0.73
CA LEU A 439 -36.06 -7.00 1.91
C LEU A 439 -37.47 -6.43 1.73
N VAL A 440 -38.47 -7.16 2.22
CA VAL A 440 -39.84 -6.66 2.29
C VAL A 440 -39.94 -5.72 3.49
N GLU A 441 -40.20 -4.45 3.24
CA GLU A 441 -40.66 -3.52 4.27
C GLU A 441 -42.06 -3.98 4.73
N LEU A 442 -42.17 -4.49 5.94
CA LEU A 442 -43.45 -4.87 6.52
C LEU A 442 -44.03 -3.67 7.26
N ASP A 443 -44.83 -2.91 6.53
CA ASP A 443 -45.68 -1.80 6.96
C ASP A 443 -44.96 -0.57 7.58
N GLU A 444 -45.60 0.57 7.37
CA GLU A 444 -45.12 1.93 7.57
C GLU A 444 -44.25 2.15 8.83
N GLY A 445 -42.93 2.19 8.63
CA GLY A 445 -42.01 2.94 9.51
C GLY A 445 -41.24 2.18 10.60
N ILE A 446 -41.25 0.84 10.64
CA ILE A 446 -40.45 0.09 11.64
C ILE A 446 -39.68 -1.09 10.99
N TRP A 447 -38.34 -1.00 10.97
CA TRP A 447 -37.41 -2.00 10.42
C TRP A 447 -37.26 -3.29 11.29
N ASP A 448 -38.33 -3.82 11.87
CA ASP A 448 -38.21 -4.85 12.93
C ASP A 448 -38.22 -6.32 12.44
N LEU A 449 -38.38 -6.61 11.15
CA LEU A 449 -38.27 -7.99 10.65
C LEU A 449 -37.64 -8.08 9.25
N VAL A 450 -36.41 -8.60 9.19
CA VAL A 450 -35.77 -9.03 7.93
C VAL A 450 -35.94 -10.55 7.79
N ARG A 451 -36.68 -11.00 6.79
CA ARG A 451 -36.72 -12.44 6.41
C ARG A 451 -35.65 -12.71 5.36
N PHE A 452 -34.66 -13.53 5.71
CA PHE A 452 -33.73 -14.10 4.73
C PHE A 452 -34.36 -15.35 4.12
N ARG A 453 -34.58 -15.38 2.79
CA ARG A 453 -35.11 -16.57 2.10
C ARG A 453 -34.13 -17.75 2.06
N SER A 454 -32.85 -17.53 2.39
CA SER A 454 -31.82 -18.57 2.41
C SER A 454 -30.96 -18.47 3.67
N VAL A 455 -30.81 -19.60 4.35
CA VAL A 455 -30.03 -19.72 5.59
C VAL A 455 -28.54 -19.46 5.33
N ARG A 456 -28.04 -19.73 4.12
CA ARG A 456 -26.67 -19.41 3.72
C ARG A 456 -26.38 -17.91 3.81
N TYR A 457 -27.31 -17.06 3.37
CA TYR A 457 -27.14 -15.60 3.43
C TYR A 457 -27.27 -15.04 4.85
N PHE A 458 -28.11 -15.67 5.67
CA PHE A 458 -28.19 -15.39 7.11
C PHE A 458 -26.89 -15.77 7.85
N LEU A 459 -26.28 -16.90 7.52
CA LEU A 459 -25.02 -17.33 8.13
C LEU A 459 -23.84 -16.43 7.70
N GLU A 460 -23.80 -16.00 6.42
CA GLU A 460 -22.78 -15.07 5.93
C GLU A 460 -22.85 -13.68 6.61
N SER A 461 -24.05 -13.25 7.07
CA SER A 461 -24.25 -12.00 7.81
C SER A 461 -23.86 -12.11 9.29
N VAL A 462 -24.19 -13.25 9.91
CA VAL A 462 -23.96 -13.54 11.33
C VAL A 462 -22.48 -13.88 11.63
N LEU A 463 -21.76 -14.52 10.71
CA LEU A 463 -20.35 -14.88 10.86
C LEU A 463 -19.39 -13.68 10.80
N CYS A 464 -19.86 -12.50 10.35
CA CYS A 464 -19.08 -11.26 10.40
C CYS A 464 -19.13 -10.66 11.82
N HIS A 465 -18.28 -11.17 12.71
CA HIS A 465 -18.17 -10.78 14.13
C HIS A 465 -17.94 -9.26 14.38
N GLU A 466 -17.55 -8.50 13.33
CA GLU A 466 -17.45 -7.03 13.35
C GLU A 466 -18.73 -6.31 12.94
N GLY A 467 -19.60 -6.90 12.11
CA GLY A 467 -20.84 -6.28 11.63
C GLY A 467 -21.83 -5.98 12.76
N VAL A 468 -21.91 -6.87 13.75
CA VAL A 468 -22.74 -6.70 14.95
C VAL A 468 -22.18 -5.61 15.89
N ARG A 469 -20.85 -5.44 15.94
CA ARG A 469 -20.21 -4.36 16.71
C ARG A 469 -20.31 -3.00 16.01
N LEU A 470 -20.29 -3.00 14.68
CA LEU A 470 -20.44 -1.81 13.85
C LEU A 470 -21.90 -1.33 13.76
N PHE A 471 -22.89 -2.24 13.85
CA PHE A 471 -24.31 -1.90 14.02
C PHE A 471 -24.54 -1.02 15.27
N ASP A 472 -23.74 -1.21 16.32
CA ASP A 472 -23.75 -0.42 17.56
C ASP A 472 -23.21 1.01 17.35
N ALA A 473 -22.31 1.21 16.39
CA ALA A 473 -21.60 2.49 16.14
C ALA A 473 -22.33 3.43 15.17
N SER A 474 -23.32 2.93 14.42
CA SER A 474 -24.10 3.74 13.50
C SER A 474 -25.15 4.57 14.26
N LYS A 475 -24.96 5.90 14.29
CA LYS A 475 -26.04 6.86 14.63
C LYS A 475 -27.05 7.03 13.47
N ASN A 476 -26.81 6.39 12.33
CA ASN A 476 -27.48 6.70 11.06
C ASN A 476 -28.77 5.89 10.82
N PHE A 477 -29.17 5.01 11.74
CA PHE A 477 -30.37 4.16 11.56
C PHE A 477 -31.66 4.72 12.15
N GLY A 478 -31.68 5.94 12.71
CA GLY A 478 -32.92 6.55 13.25
C GLY A 478 -33.54 5.83 14.46
N LEU A 479 -32.96 4.71 14.92
CA LEU A 479 -33.48 3.91 16.03
C LEU A 479 -33.17 4.53 17.40
N ASP A 480 -34.15 4.49 18.30
CA ASP A 480 -33.99 4.90 19.69
C ASP A 480 -33.04 3.97 20.47
N ALA A 481 -32.50 4.49 21.57
CA ALA A 481 -31.51 3.77 22.37
C ALA A 481 -32.06 2.49 23.04
N PRO A 482 -33.32 2.43 23.54
CA PRO A 482 -33.90 1.21 24.07
C PRO A 482 -34.00 0.07 23.05
N THR A 483 -34.49 0.35 21.84
CA THR A 483 -34.68 -0.63 20.76
C THR A 483 -33.34 -1.19 20.30
N ARG A 484 -32.33 -0.31 20.18
CA ARG A 484 -30.95 -0.71 19.87
C ARG A 484 -30.36 -1.64 20.92
N ARG A 485 -30.61 -1.37 22.21
CA ARG A 485 -30.14 -2.20 23.32
C ARG A 485 -30.83 -3.57 23.36
N TYR A 486 -32.12 -3.61 23.04
CA TYR A 486 -32.91 -4.85 22.95
C TYR A 486 -32.44 -5.74 21.80
N LEU A 487 -32.29 -5.19 20.59
CA LEU A 487 -31.80 -5.92 19.41
C LEU A 487 -30.39 -6.49 19.63
N LYS A 488 -29.49 -5.70 20.25
CA LYS A 488 -28.15 -6.15 20.63
C LYS A 488 -28.19 -7.35 21.58
N SER A 489 -29.04 -7.31 22.60
CA SER A 489 -29.18 -8.41 23.57
C SER A 489 -29.67 -9.70 22.90
N ARG A 490 -30.64 -9.58 21.98
CA ARG A 490 -31.17 -10.71 21.20
C ARG A 490 -30.13 -11.33 20.26
N LEU A 491 -29.39 -10.51 19.52
CA LEU A 491 -28.34 -10.95 18.59
C LEU A 491 -27.16 -11.61 19.32
N LEU A 492 -26.72 -11.05 20.45
CA LEU A 492 -25.67 -11.66 21.27
C LEU A 492 -26.13 -12.98 21.89
N GLY A 493 -27.36 -13.01 22.42
CA GLY A 493 -27.94 -14.24 22.97
C GLY A 493 -28.12 -15.35 21.92
N PHE A 494 -28.43 -14.98 20.68
CA PHE A 494 -28.48 -15.92 19.55
C PHE A 494 -27.07 -16.46 19.21
N LEU A 495 -26.08 -15.58 19.06
CA LEU A 495 -24.69 -15.95 18.75
C LEU A 495 -24.08 -16.87 19.81
N ASP A 496 -24.31 -16.59 21.09
CA ASP A 496 -23.82 -17.41 22.19
C ASP A 496 -24.49 -18.79 22.21
N SER A 497 -25.80 -18.84 21.93
CA SER A 497 -26.56 -20.10 21.83
C SER A 497 -26.11 -20.94 20.61
N PHE A 498 -25.85 -20.28 19.49
CA PHE A 498 -25.38 -20.91 18.26
C PHE A 498 -23.96 -21.47 18.39
N ARG A 499 -23.04 -20.73 19.04
CA ARG A 499 -21.70 -21.21 19.40
C ARG A 499 -21.75 -22.39 20.36
N PHE A 500 -22.62 -22.34 21.36
CA PHE A 500 -22.80 -23.44 22.32
C PHE A 500 -23.29 -24.71 21.61
N GLY A 501 -24.25 -24.58 20.68
CA GLY A 501 -24.72 -25.68 19.85
C GLY A 501 -23.64 -26.27 18.93
N LEU A 502 -22.85 -25.42 18.25
CA LEU A 502 -21.73 -25.86 17.39
C LEU A 502 -20.62 -26.56 18.17
N ASN A 503 -20.24 -26.05 19.34
CA ASN A 503 -19.23 -26.67 20.20
C ASN A 503 -19.72 -28.04 20.74
N GLY A 504 -21.00 -28.15 21.11
CA GLY A 504 -21.58 -29.44 21.51
C GLY A 504 -21.60 -30.48 20.39
N LEU A 505 -21.79 -30.03 19.14
CA LEU A 505 -21.72 -30.88 17.94
C LEU A 505 -20.29 -31.32 17.60
N LEU A 506 -19.30 -30.43 17.74
CA LEU A 506 -17.88 -30.73 17.54
C LEU A 506 -17.37 -31.80 18.51
N VAL A 507 -17.67 -31.65 19.80
CA VAL A 507 -17.31 -32.65 20.83
C VAL A 507 -17.98 -34.01 20.53
N ALA A 508 -19.19 -34.00 19.99
CA ALA A 508 -19.93 -35.23 19.64
C ALA A 508 -19.43 -35.94 18.37
N MET A 509 -18.63 -35.27 17.53
CA MET A 509 -18.05 -35.82 16.30
C MET A 509 -16.62 -36.34 16.49
N GLU A 510 -15.84 -35.76 17.40
CA GLU A 510 -14.43 -36.14 17.62
C GLU A 510 -14.26 -37.41 18.47
N GLU A 511 -15.18 -37.71 19.40
CA GLU A 511 -15.18 -38.98 20.16
C GLU A 511 -16.61 -39.53 20.35
N PRO A 512 -17.12 -40.34 19.40
CA PRO A 512 -18.47 -40.88 19.46
C PRO A 512 -18.75 -41.78 20.67
N SER A 513 -17.70 -42.32 21.31
CA SER A 513 -17.77 -43.28 22.40
C SER A 513 -17.64 -42.68 23.81
N SER A 514 -17.24 -41.41 23.96
CA SER A 514 -16.96 -40.83 25.29
C SER A 514 -18.16 -40.14 25.94
N CYS A 515 -19.35 -40.14 25.31
CA CYS A 515 -20.51 -39.44 25.86
C CYS A 515 -21.82 -40.23 25.68
N SER A 516 -22.09 -41.16 26.60
CA SER A 516 -23.41 -41.76 26.80
C SER A 516 -24.24 -40.86 27.72
N SER A 517 -24.89 -39.82 27.19
CA SER A 517 -25.71 -38.94 28.04
C SER A 517 -26.86 -38.25 27.30
N PRO A 518 -28.04 -38.10 27.96
CA PRO A 518 -29.17 -37.24 27.57
C PRO A 518 -28.81 -35.85 27.03
N CYS A 519 -27.60 -35.34 27.33
CA CYS A 519 -27.05 -34.12 26.75
C CYS A 519 -27.04 -34.09 25.21
N ARG A 520 -26.88 -35.24 24.54
CA ARG A 520 -26.90 -35.35 23.08
C ARG A 520 -28.28 -35.03 22.49
N VAL A 521 -29.33 -35.57 23.09
CA VAL A 521 -30.73 -35.34 22.66
C VAL A 521 -31.14 -33.92 23.00
N ILE A 522 -30.79 -33.42 24.19
CA ILE A 522 -31.16 -32.08 24.64
C ILE A 522 -30.46 -30.98 23.82
N ALA A 523 -29.17 -31.12 23.50
CA ALA A 523 -28.46 -30.10 22.71
C ALA A 523 -28.91 -30.06 21.25
N SER A 524 -29.14 -31.23 20.63
CA SER A 524 -29.68 -31.33 19.28
C SER A 524 -31.14 -30.88 19.20
N GLU A 525 -32.00 -31.26 20.15
CA GLU A 525 -33.39 -30.78 20.19
C GLU A 525 -33.48 -29.29 20.52
N TYR A 526 -32.60 -28.76 21.38
CA TYR A 526 -32.54 -27.32 21.67
C TYR A 526 -32.11 -26.50 20.44
N ALA A 527 -31.11 -26.99 19.69
CA ALA A 527 -30.67 -26.35 18.44
C ALA A 527 -31.76 -26.45 17.35
N LEU A 528 -32.42 -27.60 17.22
CA LEU A 528 -33.52 -27.81 16.27
C LEU A 528 -34.76 -26.97 16.61
N ALA A 529 -35.11 -26.86 17.89
CA ALA A 529 -36.23 -26.03 18.37
C ALA A 529 -35.95 -24.53 18.20
N ARG A 530 -34.70 -24.08 18.39
CA ARG A 530 -34.29 -22.69 18.11
C ARG A 530 -34.29 -22.37 16.61
N ILE A 531 -33.81 -23.29 15.76
CA ILE A 531 -33.88 -23.14 14.28
C ILE A 531 -35.35 -23.04 13.85
N GLU A 532 -36.24 -23.82 14.44
CA GLU A 532 -37.68 -23.77 14.18
C GLU A 532 -38.32 -22.46 14.65
N MET A 533 -37.99 -22.00 15.87
CA MET A 533 -38.53 -20.74 16.43
C MET A 533 -38.03 -19.48 15.71
N GLU A 534 -36.79 -19.45 15.22
CA GLU A 534 -36.15 -18.22 14.72
C GLU A 534 -35.95 -18.18 13.20
N VAL A 535 -35.85 -19.35 12.55
CA VAL A 535 -35.67 -19.45 11.08
C VAL A 535 -36.96 -19.94 10.40
N GLY A 536 -37.91 -20.50 11.15
CA GLY A 536 -39.22 -20.91 10.64
C GLY A 536 -39.21 -22.15 9.76
N LEU A 537 -38.15 -22.97 9.83
CA LEU A 537 -38.10 -24.26 9.14
C LEU A 537 -38.84 -25.30 9.99
N SER A 538 -39.94 -25.86 9.48
CA SER A 538 -40.75 -26.85 10.20
C SER A 538 -40.35 -28.30 9.90
N SER A 539 -39.79 -28.55 8.71
CA SER A 539 -39.37 -29.88 8.26
C SER A 539 -38.07 -30.35 8.93
N PHE A 540 -38.11 -31.52 9.56
CA PHE A 540 -36.94 -32.15 10.18
C PHE A 540 -35.85 -32.50 9.15
N GLU A 541 -36.22 -32.91 7.93
CA GLU A 541 -35.26 -33.21 6.87
C GLU A 541 -34.50 -31.97 6.39
N ASP A 542 -35.16 -30.82 6.30
CA ASP A 542 -34.53 -29.55 5.92
C ASP A 542 -33.56 -29.06 7.01
N LYS A 543 -33.94 -29.25 8.29
CA LYS A 543 -33.06 -28.96 9.44
C LYS A 543 -31.80 -29.83 9.43
N VAL A 544 -31.93 -31.12 9.12
CA VAL A 544 -30.80 -32.07 9.06
C VAL A 544 -29.93 -31.84 7.81
N SER A 545 -30.53 -31.48 6.68
CA SER A 545 -29.80 -31.13 5.45
C SER A 545 -28.92 -29.89 5.66
N LEU A 546 -29.47 -28.85 6.28
CA LEU A 546 -28.75 -27.63 6.67
C LEU A 546 -27.57 -27.93 7.61
N MET A 547 -27.78 -28.79 8.61
CA MET A 547 -26.71 -29.18 9.53
C MET A 547 -25.58 -29.96 8.83
N ARG A 548 -25.89 -30.82 7.85
CA ARG A 548 -24.86 -31.52 7.06
C ARG A 548 -24.06 -30.58 6.16
N GLU A 549 -24.71 -29.55 5.59
CA GLU A 549 -24.04 -28.57 4.72
C GLU A 549 -23.13 -27.63 5.51
N LEU A 550 -23.53 -27.27 6.73
CA LEU A 550 -22.70 -26.52 7.69
C LEU A 550 -21.42 -27.28 8.07
N VAL A 551 -21.53 -28.57 8.39
CA VAL A 551 -20.39 -29.43 8.73
C VAL A 551 -19.44 -29.58 7.52
N ARG A 552 -19.98 -29.81 6.32
CA ARG A 552 -19.18 -29.89 5.08
C ARG A 552 -18.41 -28.61 4.76
N THR A 553 -19.04 -27.45 4.98
CA THR A 553 -18.40 -26.15 4.72
C THR A 553 -17.27 -25.90 5.70
N TYR A 554 -17.44 -26.32 6.96
CA TYR A 554 -16.41 -26.24 7.99
C TYR A 554 -15.23 -27.17 7.71
N ASP A 555 -15.48 -28.43 7.32
CA ASP A 555 -14.42 -29.39 6.97
C ASP A 555 -13.60 -28.92 5.77
N TYR A 556 -14.24 -28.34 4.76
CA TYR A 556 -13.58 -27.74 3.59
C TYR A 556 -12.66 -26.57 3.98
N GLU A 557 -13.08 -25.70 4.91
CA GLU A 557 -12.25 -24.60 5.39
C GLU A 557 -11.11 -25.08 6.30
N ARG A 558 -11.32 -26.13 7.10
CA ARG A 558 -10.27 -26.76 7.91
C ARG A 558 -9.17 -27.38 7.04
N GLU A 559 -9.55 -28.11 5.99
CA GLU A 559 -8.62 -28.67 5.02
C GLU A 559 -7.88 -27.58 4.22
N ALA A 560 -8.59 -26.53 3.80
CA ALA A 560 -7.97 -25.40 3.09
C ALA A 560 -6.97 -24.63 3.96
N LEU A 561 -7.22 -24.52 5.28
CA LEU A 561 -6.29 -23.90 6.24
C LEU A 561 -5.12 -24.81 6.60
N GLN A 562 -5.29 -26.13 6.62
CA GLN A 562 -4.21 -27.10 6.81
C GLN A 562 -3.30 -27.25 5.58
N VAL A 563 -3.81 -26.97 4.37
CA VAL A 563 -3.01 -26.94 3.13
C VAL A 563 -2.29 -25.59 2.94
N ALA A 564 -2.81 -24.53 3.55
CA ALA A 564 -2.21 -23.20 3.54
C ALA A 564 -1.17 -22.95 4.65
N ALA A 565 -1.16 -23.80 5.69
CA ALA A 565 -0.15 -23.85 6.74
C ALA A 565 0.98 -24.83 6.37
#